data_AF-A0A0W0EZX3-F1
#
_entry.id   AF-A0A0W0EZX3-F1
#
_cell.length_a   1.000
_cell.length_b   1.000
_cell.length_c   1.000
_cell.angle_alpha   90.00
_cell.angle_beta   90.00
_cell.angle_gamma   90.00
#
_symmetry.space_group_name_H-M   'P 1'
#
loop_
_entity.id
_entity.type
_entity.pdbx_description
1 polymer ?
#
loop_
_entity_poly.entity_id
_entity_poly.type
_entity_poly.pdbx_seq_one_letter_code
_entity_poly.pdbx_strand_id
1 'polypeptide(L)'
;MAHVFPIIGDRKVEQLQRNLEALDITLSDEQVKFLESQAEFDIGFPMSMIGDGSDVFIGLKVAGTFQKIPYPAKALGPPEL
;
A
#
# COMPACT_ATOMS: atom_id res chain seq x y z
N MET A 1 -7.29 9.47 14.07
CA MET A 1 -6.05 9.38 13.27
C MET A 1 -5.77 7.92 13.01
N ALA A 2 -5.40 7.55 11.79
CA ALA A 2 -5.00 6.17 11.49
C ALA A 2 -3.70 5.85 12.25
N HIS A 3 -3.63 4.69 12.89
CA HIS A 3 -2.38 4.19 13.47
C HIS A 3 -1.52 3.63 12.33
N VAL A 4 -0.35 4.22 12.12
CA VAL A 4 0.61 3.76 11.11
C VAL A 4 1.70 2.94 11.80
N PHE A 5 1.90 1.72 11.34
CA PHE A 5 3.00 0.86 11.78
C PHE A 5 4.03 0.79 10.65
N PRO A 6 5.24 1.33 10.84
CA PRO A 6 6.26 1.30 9.80
C PRO A 6 6.71 -0.15 9.56
N ILE A 7 6.85 -0.53 8.29
CA ILE A 7 7.47 -1.80 7.89
C ILE A 7 8.95 -1.54 7.64
N ILE A 8 9.83 -2.19 8.41
CA ILE A 8 11.28 -2.02 8.29
C ILE A 8 11.84 -3.12 7.38
N GLY A 9 12.37 -2.73 6.21
CA GLY A 9 12.92 -3.65 5.21
C GLY A 9 14.36 -3.29 4.83
N ASP A 10 15.32 -3.69 5.67
CA ASP A 10 16.74 -3.38 5.48
C ASP A 10 17.54 -4.59 4.96
N ARG A 11 18.69 -4.30 4.31
CA ARG A 11 19.64 -5.34 3.85
C ARG A 11 20.90 -5.42 4.70
N LYS A 12 21.06 -4.53 5.67
CA LYS A 12 22.23 -4.41 6.54
C LYS A 12 21.80 -4.20 7.98
N VAL A 13 22.55 -4.77 8.92
CA VAL A 13 22.22 -4.74 10.36
C VAL A 13 22.28 -3.32 10.90
N GLU A 14 23.21 -2.50 10.42
CA GLU A 14 23.39 -1.12 10.89
C GLU A 14 22.21 -0.23 10.48
N GLN A 15 21.52 -0.54 9.38
CA GLN A 15 20.31 0.18 8.97
C GLN A 15 19.13 -0.15 9.88
N LEU A 16 18.96 -1.45 10.20
CA LEU A 16 17.94 -1.90 11.14
C LEU A 16 18.12 -1.22 12.51
N GLN A 17 19.35 -1.18 13.03
CA GLN A 17 19.64 -0.53 14.32
C GLN A 17 19.23 0.95 14.31
N ARG A 18 19.60 1.69 13.26
CA ARG A 18 19.25 3.11 13.14
C ARG A 18 17.74 3.35 12.95
N ASN A 19 17.05 2.46 12.26
CA ASN A 19 15.59 2.55 12.09
C ASN A 19 14.86 2.28 13.42
N LEU A 20 15.41 1.42 14.28
CA LEU A 20 14.87 1.20 15.63
C LEU A 20 15.04 2.45 16.51
N GLU A 21 16.22 3.09 16.48
CA GLU A 21 16.45 4.35 17.20
C GLU A 21 15.49 5.47 16.76
N ALA A 22 15.06 5.47 15.50
CA ALA A 22 14.10 6.45 15.00
C ALA A 22 12.71 6.33 15.63
N LEU A 23 12.36 5.17 16.21
CA LEU A 23 11.08 4.95 16.89
C LEU A 23 10.98 5.70 18.23
N ASP A 24 12.11 6.12 18.80
CA ASP A 24 12.18 6.91 20.04
C ASP A 24 11.99 8.42 19.77
N ILE A 25 11.97 8.84 18.51
CA ILE A 25 11.82 10.24 18.12
C ILE A 25 10.34 10.62 18.11
N THR A 26 9.99 11.69 18.83
CA THR A 26 8.67 12.30 18.77
C THR A 26 8.75 13.66 18.09
N LEU A 27 7.93 13.87 17.07
CA LEU A 27 7.81 15.14 16.35
C LEU A 27 6.70 16.01 16.95
N SER A 28 6.89 17.33 16.90
CA SER A 28 5.81 18.27 17.21
C SER A 28 4.82 18.37 16.04
N ASP A 29 3.59 18.81 16.32
CA ASP A 29 2.56 19.00 15.29
C ASP A 29 3.00 19.96 14.18
N GLU A 30 3.81 20.97 14.51
CA GLU A 30 4.35 21.92 13.53
C GLU A 30 5.37 21.26 12.61
N GLN A 31 6.22 20.38 13.15
CA GLN A 31 7.19 19.61 12.37
C GLN A 31 6.49 18.63 11.44
N VAL A 32 5.44 17.95 11.92
CA VAL A 32 4.63 17.03 11.09
C VAL A 32 4.00 17.80 9.93
N LYS A 33 3.32 18.92 10.19
CA LYS A 33 2.72 19.76 9.14
C LYS A 33 3.74 20.25 8.12
N PHE A 34 4.92 20.65 8.59
CA PHE A 34 6.00 21.07 7.71
C PHE A 34 6.46 19.94 6.78
N LEU A 35 6.61 18.72 7.30
CA LEU A 35 7.00 17.55 6.51
C LEU A 35 5.92 17.17 5.49
N GLU A 36 4.65 17.18 5.89
CA GLU A 36 3.51 16.89 5.00
C GLU A 36 3.37 17.92 3.86
N SER A 37 3.86 19.16 4.05
CA SER A 37 3.75 20.21 3.03
C SER A 37 4.86 20.19 1.97
N GLN A 38 5.87 19.33 2.10
CA GLN A 38 7.04 19.37 1.20
C GLN A 38 6.78 18.75 -0.18
N ALA A 39 5.82 17.84 -0.29
CA ALA A 39 5.52 17.14 -1.54
C ALA A 39 4.03 16.80 -1.62
N GLU A 40 3.52 16.74 -2.84
CA GLU A 40 2.18 16.21 -3.09
C GLU A 40 2.16 14.69 -2.86
N PHE A 41 1.00 14.17 -2.45
CA PHE A 41 0.81 12.74 -2.26
C PHE A 41 0.85 12.02 -3.61
N ASP A 42 1.87 11.18 -3.82
CA ASP A 42 2.00 10.28 -4.97
C ASP A 42 1.71 8.84 -4.53
N ILE A 43 0.69 8.23 -5.13
CA ILE A 43 0.32 6.83 -4.86
C ILE A 43 1.42 5.87 -5.33
N GLY A 44 2.17 6.23 -6.37
CA GLY A 44 3.35 5.50 -6.83
C GLY A 44 3.14 4.00 -7.06
N PHE A 45 4.21 3.22 -6.88
CA PHE A 45 4.20 1.76 -7.01
C PHE A 45 3.51 1.09 -5.80
N PRO A 46 2.76 -0.02 -5.97
CA PRO A 46 2.54 -0.77 -7.21
C PRO A 46 1.41 -0.22 -8.08
N MET A 47 0.65 0.75 -7.59
CA MET A 47 -0.57 1.23 -8.25
C MET A 47 -0.29 1.87 -9.61
N SER A 48 0.84 2.57 -9.77
CA SER A 48 1.32 3.07 -11.06
C SER A 48 1.64 1.97 -12.08
N MET A 49 1.90 0.75 -11.60
CA MET A 49 2.19 -0.42 -12.43
C MET A 49 0.94 -1.27 -12.71
N ILE A 50 0.17 -1.62 -11.66
CA ILE A 50 -0.93 -2.59 -11.78
C ILE A 50 -2.33 -1.96 -11.77
N GLY A 51 -2.41 -0.64 -11.54
CA GLY A 51 -3.66 0.08 -11.37
C GLY A 51 -4.22 -0.01 -9.97
N ASP A 52 -5.34 0.66 -9.77
CA ASP A 52 -6.06 0.79 -8.49
C ASP A 52 -7.22 -0.21 -8.32
N GLY A 53 -7.32 -1.18 -9.23
CA GLY A 53 -8.43 -2.15 -9.27
C GLY A 53 -9.72 -1.61 -9.93
N SER A 54 -9.76 -0.34 -10.31
CA SER A 54 -10.88 0.24 -11.10
C SER A 54 -11.01 -0.39 -12.48
N ASP A 55 -9.94 -1.02 -12.99
CA ASP A 55 -9.91 -1.76 -14.24
C ASP A 55 -9.02 -3.02 -14.14
N VAL A 56 -9.11 -3.90 -15.11
CA VAL A 56 -8.22 -5.07 -15.25
C VAL A 56 -6.83 -4.59 -15.68
N PHE A 57 -5.79 -5.03 -14.99
CA PHE A 57 -4.40 -4.75 -15.32
C PHE A 57 -4.12 -5.01 -16.81
N ILE A 58 -3.40 -4.09 -17.47
CA ILE A 58 -3.16 -4.14 -18.92
C ILE A 58 -2.48 -5.43 -19.37
N GLY A 59 -1.57 -5.99 -18.56
CA GLY A 59 -0.89 -7.25 -18.88
C GLY A 59 -1.84 -8.45 -18.94
N LEU A 60 -2.98 -8.39 -18.24
CA LEU A 60 -4.01 -9.40 -18.38
C LEU A 60 -4.84 -9.15 -19.64
N LYS A 61 -5.24 -7.91 -19.92
CA LYS A 61 -6.06 -7.56 -21.10
C LYS A 61 -5.44 -7.96 -22.44
N VAL A 62 -4.11 -7.99 -22.55
CA VAL A 62 -3.43 -8.45 -23.77
C VAL A 62 -3.48 -9.98 -23.95
N ALA A 63 -3.72 -10.73 -22.87
CA ALA A 63 -3.77 -12.19 -22.90
C ALA A 63 -5.19 -12.75 -23.14
N GLY A 64 -6.24 -11.92 -23.04
CA GLY A 64 -7.62 -12.35 -23.28
C GLY A 64 -8.68 -11.32 -22.90
N THR A 65 -9.94 -11.72 -23.07
CA THR A 65 -11.11 -10.90 -22.70
C THR A 65 -11.51 -11.17 -21.25
N PHE A 66 -11.74 -10.12 -20.48
CA PHE A 66 -12.13 -10.21 -19.07
C PHE A 66 -13.50 -9.57 -18.86
N GLN A 67 -14.36 -10.25 -18.10
CA GLN A 67 -15.64 -9.72 -17.63
C GLN A 67 -15.52 -9.40 -16.14
N LYS A 68 -15.71 -8.13 -15.77
CA LYS A 68 -15.90 -7.76 -14.37
C LYS A 68 -17.26 -8.26 -13.90
N ILE A 69 -17.26 -9.15 -12.91
CA ILE A 69 -18.46 -9.60 -12.22
C ILE A 69 -18.64 -8.80 -10.93
N PRO A 70 -19.88 -8.48 -10.51
CA PRO A 70 -20.14 -7.90 -9.22
C PRO A 70 -19.55 -8.77 -8.11
N TYR A 71 -19.11 -8.14 -7.01
CA TYR A 71 -18.63 -8.88 -5.85
C TYR A 71 -19.76 -9.81 -5.37
N PRO A 72 -19.53 -11.14 -5.29
CA PRO A 72 -20.60 -12.06 -4.93
C PRO A 72 -21.04 -11.79 -3.49
N ALA A 73 -22.35 -11.69 -3.27
CA ALA A 73 -22.92 -11.41 -1.95
C ALA A 73 -22.61 -12.51 -0.91
N LYS A 74 -22.28 -13.73 -1.38
CA LYS A 74 -21.87 -14.87 -0.56
C LYS A 74 -20.52 -15.35 -1.09
N ALA A 75 -19.55 -15.55 -0.20
CA ALA A 75 -18.29 -16.19 -0.56
C ALA A 75 -18.56 -17.56 -1.19
N LEU A 76 -17.76 -17.97 -2.17
CA LEU A 76 -17.80 -19.31 -2.74
C LEU A 76 -17.36 -20.30 -1.65
N GLY A 77 -18.34 -20.78 -0.89
CA GLY A 77 -18.16 -21.89 0.04
C GLY A 77 -18.11 -23.23 -0.72
N PRO A 78 -17.80 -24.33 -0.01
CA PRO A 78 -17.98 -25.66 -0.58
C PRO A 78 -19.43 -25.82 -1.10
N PRO A 79 -19.66 -26.64 -2.14
CA PRO A 79 -21.01 -26.95 -2.59
C PRO A 79 -21.87 -27.39 -1.41
N GLU A 80 -23.07 -26.83 -1.28
CA GLU A 80 -24.05 -27.36 -0.33
C GLU A 80 -24.41 -28.78 -0.83
N LEU A 81 -24.03 -29.80 -0.06
CA LEU A 81 -24.34 -31.20 -0.33
C LEU A 81 -25.84 -31.47 -0.20
#